data_AF-A0A2J8I4K1-F1
#
_entry.id   AF-A0A2J8I4K1-F1
#
_cell.length_a   1.000
_cell.length_b   1.000
_cell.length_c   1.000
_cell.angle_alpha   90.00
_cell.angle_beta   90.00
_cell.angle_gamma   90.00
#
_symmetry.space_group_name_H-M   'P 1'
#
loop_
_entity.id
_entity.type
_entity.pdbx_description
1 polymer ?
#
loop_
_entity_poly.entity_id
_entity_poly.type
_entity_poly.pdbx_seq_one_letter_code
_entity_poly.pdbx_strand_id
1 'polypeptide(L)'
;MENINFPLETEVTVTTSFQDADPMGVIYHGNYFRYFEEARRVLLDKIAYGYIAMSESGHMWPVIDTRVKYVKAIPFNHEIRINAKLTEWENRLRIDYVIFDAQTGQRMCKAHTTQVAVSIAEQEMCFVSPKLFLDKVEHWHQTGECLQ
;
A
#
# COMPACT_ATOMS: atom_id res chain seq x y z
N MET A 1 21.36 6.65 -7.67
CA MET A 1 20.55 5.84 -6.74
C MET A 1 21.09 6.12 -5.36
N GLU A 2 20.38 6.92 -4.57
CA GLU A 2 20.74 7.13 -3.17
C GLU A 2 20.74 5.79 -2.43
N ASN A 3 21.64 5.62 -1.47
CA ASN A 3 21.64 4.44 -0.61
C ASN A 3 20.40 4.50 0.30
N ILE A 4 19.52 3.51 0.22
CA ILE A 4 18.37 3.36 1.11
C ILE A 4 18.85 2.67 2.38
N ASN A 5 18.95 3.42 3.49
CA ASN A 5 19.32 2.87 4.79
C ASN A 5 18.12 2.18 5.45
N PHE A 6 16.94 2.82 5.36
CA PHE A 6 15.70 2.34 5.95
C PHE A 6 14.61 2.19 4.89
N PRO A 7 14.31 0.96 4.42
CA PRO A 7 13.22 0.77 3.47
C PRO A 7 11.88 1.18 4.10
N LEU A 8 11.00 1.81 3.30
CA LEU A 8 9.64 2.09 3.73
C LEU A 8 8.78 0.85 3.48
N GLU A 9 8.59 0.08 4.54
CA GLU A 9 7.81 -1.15 4.54
C GLU A 9 7.04 -1.30 5.85
N THR A 10 5.95 -2.05 5.81
CA THR A 10 5.12 -2.32 6.99
C THR A 10 4.56 -3.73 6.93
N GLU A 11 4.10 -4.18 8.09
CA GLU A 11 3.40 -5.43 8.26
C GLU A 11 2.13 -5.18 9.06
N VAL A 12 1.01 -5.72 8.58
CA VAL A 12 -0.29 -5.61 9.24
C VAL A 12 -0.91 -7.00 9.34
N THR A 13 -1.45 -7.34 10.52
CA THR A 13 -2.20 -8.57 10.73
C THR A 13 -3.70 -8.25 10.76
N VAL A 14 -4.49 -8.99 9.99
CA VAL A 14 -5.94 -8.82 9.87
C VAL A 14 -6.62 -10.18 9.97
N THR A 15 -7.76 -10.25 10.67
CA THR A 15 -8.67 -11.39 10.62
C THR A 15 -9.72 -11.13 9.54
N THR A 16 -9.82 -12.04 8.57
CA THR A 16 -10.80 -11.92 7.48
C THR A 16 -12.22 -12.11 7.97
N SER A 17 -13.19 -11.39 7.40
CA SER A 17 -14.59 -11.48 7.80
C SER A 17 -15.37 -12.49 6.96
N PHE A 18 -16.39 -13.11 7.56
CA PHE A 18 -17.39 -13.89 6.82
C PHE A 18 -18.08 -13.06 5.72
N GLN A 19 -18.26 -11.76 5.94
CA GLN A 19 -18.87 -10.84 4.97
C GLN A 19 -17.99 -10.62 3.73
N ASP A 20 -16.70 -10.93 3.81
CA ASP A 20 -15.77 -10.79 2.70
C ASP A 20 -15.73 -12.04 1.80
N ALA A 21 -16.38 -13.14 2.20
CA ALA A 21 -16.37 -14.42 1.49
C ALA A 21 -17.39 -14.49 0.35
N ASP A 22 -17.07 -15.29 -0.67
CA ASP A 22 -18.00 -15.65 -1.74
C ASP A 22 -18.59 -17.06 -1.50
N PRO A 23 -19.55 -17.52 -2.35
CA PRO A 23 -20.17 -18.84 -2.21
C PRO A 23 -19.22 -20.04 -2.28
N MET A 24 -17.96 -19.86 -2.69
CA MET A 24 -16.93 -20.91 -2.67
C MET A 24 -16.27 -21.07 -1.29
N GLY A 25 -16.68 -20.28 -0.29
CA GLY A 25 -16.20 -20.40 1.09
C GLY A 25 -14.83 -19.75 1.33
N VAL A 26 -14.40 -18.89 0.42
CA VAL A 26 -13.12 -18.18 0.48
C VAL A 26 -13.35 -16.69 0.23
N ILE A 27 -12.39 -15.86 0.60
CA ILE A 27 -12.50 -14.41 0.39
C ILE A 27 -12.66 -14.10 -1.09
N TYR A 28 -13.72 -13.36 -1.41
CA TYR A 28 -13.99 -12.86 -2.75
C TYR A 28 -12.78 -12.05 -3.26
N HIS A 29 -12.34 -12.32 -4.48
CA HIS A 29 -11.14 -11.71 -5.04
C HIS A 29 -11.14 -10.17 -5.01
N GLY A 30 -12.31 -9.53 -5.20
CA GLY A 30 -12.45 -8.07 -5.12
C GLY A 30 -12.25 -7.48 -3.72
N ASN A 31 -12.35 -8.29 -2.66
CA ASN A 31 -12.17 -7.82 -1.28
C ASN A 31 -10.70 -7.76 -0.86
N TYR A 32 -9.77 -8.32 -1.63
CA TYR A 32 -8.33 -8.25 -1.34
C TYR A 32 -7.80 -6.81 -1.33
N PHE A 33 -8.44 -5.92 -2.10
CA PHE A 33 -8.08 -4.51 -2.15
C PHE A 33 -8.28 -3.79 -0.82
N ARG A 34 -9.21 -4.24 0.03
CA ARG A 34 -9.40 -3.71 1.39
C ARG A 34 -8.19 -4.02 2.27
N TYR A 35 -7.60 -5.20 2.09
CA TYR A 35 -6.39 -5.61 2.82
C TYR A 35 -5.15 -4.85 2.33
N PHE A 36 -5.03 -4.67 1.02
CA PHE A 36 -3.94 -3.85 0.46
C PHE A 36 -4.06 -2.39 0.90
N GLU A 37 -5.27 -1.84 0.91
CA GLU A 37 -5.52 -0.48 1.36
C GLU A 37 -5.16 -0.28 2.83
N GLU A 38 -5.53 -1.22 3.71
CA GLU A 38 -5.18 -1.13 5.12
C GLU A 38 -3.65 -1.16 5.33
N ALA A 39 -2.95 -2.06 4.64
CA ALA A 39 -1.49 -2.10 4.70
C ALA A 39 -0.84 -0.83 4.12
N ARG A 40 -1.41 -0.28 3.04
CA ARG A 40 -0.98 1.00 2.45
C ARG A 40 -1.20 2.17 3.40
N ARG A 41 -2.34 2.23 4.09
CA ARG A 41 -2.65 3.27 5.08
C ARG A 41 -1.58 3.26 6.18
N VAL A 42 -1.35 2.10 6.80
CA VAL A 42 -0.32 1.96 7.85
C VAL A 42 1.08 2.29 7.33
N LEU A 43 1.41 1.92 6.09
CA LEU A 43 2.69 2.26 5.46
C LEU A 43 2.88 3.77 5.34
N LEU A 44 1.87 4.48 4.83
CA LEU A 44 1.92 5.92 4.59
C LEU A 44 1.81 6.75 5.87
N ASP A 45 1.18 6.22 6.91
CA ASP A 45 1.12 6.85 8.23
C ASP A 45 2.52 6.99 8.85
N LYS A 46 3.47 6.10 8.52
CA LYS A 46 4.87 6.19 8.97
C LYS A 46 5.59 7.46 8.54
N ILE A 47 5.15 8.06 7.44
CA ILE A 47 5.70 9.32 6.91
C ILE A 47 4.71 10.49 7.05
N ALA A 48 3.63 10.29 7.82
CA ALA A 48 2.53 11.24 7.98
C ALA A 48 1.99 11.74 6.62
N TYR A 49 1.82 10.81 5.67
CA TYR A 49 1.32 11.12 4.33
C TYR A 49 0.10 10.26 3.96
N GLY A 50 -0.85 10.15 4.90
CA GLY A 50 -2.15 9.53 4.66
C GLY A 50 -3.06 10.37 3.76
N TYR A 51 -4.28 9.89 3.50
CA TYR A 51 -5.21 10.49 2.53
C TYR A 51 -5.55 11.96 2.81
N ILE A 52 -5.69 12.35 4.08
CA ILE A 52 -5.96 13.74 4.46
C ILE A 52 -4.77 14.62 4.09
N ALA A 53 -3.55 14.22 4.47
CA ALA A 53 -2.31 14.94 4.16
C ALA A 53 -2.05 15.03 2.64
N MET A 54 -2.44 14.00 1.86
CA MET A 54 -2.41 14.06 0.40
C MET A 54 -3.32 15.17 -0.12
N SER A 55 -4.57 15.21 0.35
CA SER A 55 -5.52 16.25 -0.07
C SER A 55 -5.08 17.64 0.35
N GLU A 56 -4.55 17.79 1.58
CA GLU A 56 -4.02 19.06 2.10
C GLU A 56 -2.78 19.53 1.34
N SER A 57 -2.00 18.61 0.77
CA SER A 57 -0.88 18.96 -0.13
C SER A 57 -1.33 19.36 -1.54
N GLY A 58 -2.64 19.37 -1.81
CA GLY A 58 -3.23 19.74 -3.10
C GLY A 58 -3.29 18.61 -4.13
N HIS A 59 -3.07 17.36 -3.72
CA HIS A 59 -2.94 16.22 -4.63
C HIS A 59 -3.87 15.06 -4.27
N MET A 60 -4.39 14.39 -5.30
CA MET A 60 -5.04 13.09 -5.17
C MET A 60 -4.18 11.99 -5.81
N TRP A 61 -4.36 10.75 -5.35
CA TRP A 61 -3.53 9.61 -5.76
C TRP A 61 -4.38 8.42 -6.24
N PRO A 62 -5.10 8.55 -7.36
CA PRO A 62 -5.88 7.45 -7.90
C PRO A 62 -4.99 6.26 -8.27
N VAL A 63 -5.50 5.05 -8.03
CA VAL A 63 -4.88 3.82 -8.52
C VAL A 63 -5.13 3.73 -10.03
N ILE A 64 -4.05 3.68 -10.81
CA ILE A 64 -4.09 3.59 -12.28
C ILE A 64 -3.74 2.21 -12.81
N ASP A 65 -3.05 1.40 -12.01
CA ASP A 65 -2.67 0.03 -12.38
C ASP A 65 -2.62 -0.85 -11.15
N THR A 66 -3.00 -2.11 -11.34
CA THR A 66 -2.86 -3.13 -10.31
C THR A 66 -2.62 -4.49 -10.94
N ARG A 67 -1.90 -5.34 -10.21
CA ARG A 67 -1.76 -6.75 -10.52
C ARG A 67 -1.92 -7.54 -9.24
N VAL A 68 -2.77 -8.57 -9.27
CA VAL A 68 -2.98 -9.48 -8.16
C VAL A 68 -2.76 -10.91 -8.63
N LYS A 69 -1.95 -11.66 -7.89
CA LYS A 69 -1.74 -13.10 -8.07
C LYS A 69 -2.24 -13.82 -6.82
N TYR A 70 -3.39 -14.46 -6.95
CA TYR A 70 -3.98 -15.34 -5.94
C TYR A 70 -3.26 -16.69 -5.98
N VAL A 71 -2.36 -16.95 -5.02
CA VAL A 71 -1.53 -18.17 -4.97
C VAL A 71 -2.25 -19.27 -4.19
N LYS A 72 -2.86 -18.92 -3.07
CA LYS A 72 -3.66 -19.81 -2.21
C LYS A 72 -4.90 -19.06 -1.77
N ALA A 73 -6.05 -19.73 -1.76
CA ALA A 73 -7.28 -19.15 -1.29
C ALA A 73 -7.22 -18.86 0.22
N ILE A 74 -7.82 -17.75 0.63
CA ILE A 74 -7.90 -17.31 2.03
C ILE A 74 -9.30 -17.65 2.55
N PRO A 75 -9.46 -18.44 3.61
CA PRO A 75 -10.75 -18.66 4.26
C PRO A 75 -11.26 -17.40 4.98
N PHE A 76 -12.54 -17.37 5.35
CA PHE A 76 -13.06 -16.39 6.30
C PHE A 76 -12.69 -16.77 7.74
N ASN A 77 -12.77 -15.80 8.67
CA ASN A 77 -12.34 -15.96 10.07
C ASN A 77 -10.90 -16.47 10.17
N HIS A 78 -10.06 -16.06 9.23
CA HIS A 78 -8.68 -16.53 9.09
C HIS A 78 -7.73 -15.36 9.30
N GLU A 79 -6.65 -15.59 10.03
CA GLU A 79 -5.66 -14.55 10.29
C GLU A 79 -4.62 -14.52 9.17
N ILE A 80 -4.45 -13.33 8.57
CA ILE A 80 -3.49 -13.08 7.51
C ILE A 80 -2.54 -11.96 7.90
N ARG A 81 -1.30 -12.09 7.45
CA ARG A 81 -0.23 -11.11 7.62
C ARG A 81 0.09 -10.49 6.26
N ILE A 82 -0.01 -9.18 6.17
CA ILE A 82 0.09 -8.42 4.93
C ILE A 82 1.34 -7.55 5.02
N ASN A 83 2.33 -7.86 4.20
CA ASN A 83 3.53 -7.06 4.07
C ASN A 83 3.34 -6.09 2.91
N ALA A 84 3.55 -4.80 3.14
CA ALA A 84 3.52 -3.76 2.11
C ALA A 84 4.86 -3.02 2.06
N LYS A 85 5.33 -2.71 0.85
CA LYS A 85 6.61 -2.03 0.63
C LYS A 85 6.49 -1.01 -0.49
N LEU A 86 6.97 0.21 -0.23
CA LEU A 86 7.14 1.22 -1.27
C LEU A 86 8.31 0.82 -2.17
N THR A 87 8.08 0.74 -3.49
CA THR A 87 9.08 0.26 -4.46
C THR A 87 9.39 1.26 -5.57
N GLU A 88 8.47 2.17 -5.88
CA GLU A 88 8.70 3.33 -6.75
C GLU A 88 7.96 4.54 -6.15
N TRP A 89 8.58 5.73 -6.18
CA TRP A 89 7.99 6.95 -5.62
C TRP A 89 8.30 8.23 -6.40
N GLU A 90 9.30 8.22 -7.30
CA GLU A 90 9.73 9.44 -8.02
C GLU A 90 8.64 9.96 -8.98
N ASN A 91 8.14 9.11 -9.88
CA ASN A 91 7.15 9.49 -10.91
C ASN A 91 5.75 8.89 -10.66
N ARG A 92 5.69 7.87 -9.80
CA ARG A 92 4.49 7.15 -9.41
C ARG A 92 4.70 6.52 -8.05
N LEU A 93 3.62 6.32 -7.33
CA LEU A 93 3.59 5.60 -6.07
C LEU A 93 3.29 4.13 -6.34
N ARG A 94 4.31 3.27 -6.32
CA ARG A 94 4.16 1.83 -6.45
C ARG A 94 4.36 1.16 -5.10
N ILE A 95 3.37 0.38 -4.67
CA ILE A 95 3.44 -0.41 -3.45
C ILE A 95 3.27 -1.89 -3.81
N ASP A 96 4.24 -2.69 -3.41
CA ASP A 96 4.19 -4.14 -3.54
C ASP A 96 3.62 -4.75 -2.25
N TYR A 97 2.73 -5.73 -2.41
CA TYR A 97 2.07 -6.44 -1.32
C TYR A 97 2.35 -7.94 -1.38
N VAL A 98 2.54 -8.57 -0.22
CA VAL A 98 2.55 -10.02 -0.06
C VAL A 98 1.68 -10.39 1.13
N ILE A 99 0.72 -11.29 0.90
CA ILE A 99 -0.11 -11.83 1.98
C ILE A 99 0.43 -13.22 2.34
N PHE A 100 0.61 -13.44 3.63
CA PHE A 100 0.94 -14.72 4.23
C PHE A 100 -0.19 -15.16 5.16
N ASP A 101 -0.33 -16.48 5.29
CA ASP A 101 -0.98 -17.08 6.43
C ASP A 101 -0.22 -16.68 7.70
N ALA A 102 -0.93 -16.14 8.70
CA ALA A 102 -0.27 -15.63 9.91
C ALA A 102 0.33 -16.75 10.77
N GLN A 103 -0.25 -17.96 10.74
CA GLN A 103 0.17 -19.09 11.59
C GLN A 103 1.28 -19.91 10.92
N THR A 104 1.12 -20.23 9.64
CA THR A 104 2.00 -21.15 8.91
C THR A 104 3.08 -20.44 8.11
N GLY A 105 2.94 -19.13 7.87
CA GLY A 105 3.82 -18.37 6.99
C GLY A 105 3.68 -18.73 5.50
N GLN A 106 2.66 -19.52 5.11
CA GLN A 106 2.41 -19.85 3.71
C GLN A 106 2.03 -18.59 2.93
N ARG A 107 2.71 -18.33 1.82
CA ARG A 107 2.37 -17.20 0.93
C ARG A 107 1.06 -17.47 0.19
N MET A 108 0.09 -16.59 0.38
CA MET A 108 -1.26 -16.69 -0.17
C MET A 108 -1.49 -15.76 -1.35
N CYS A 109 -0.88 -14.58 -1.37
CA CYS A 109 -1.05 -13.61 -2.45
C CYS A 109 0.23 -12.82 -2.72
N LYS A 110 0.44 -12.41 -3.98
CA LYS A 110 1.36 -11.33 -4.33
C LYS A 110 0.58 -10.29 -5.14
N ALA A 111 0.71 -9.02 -4.80
CA ALA A 111 0.06 -7.96 -5.54
C ALA A 111 0.93 -6.71 -5.63
N HIS A 112 0.50 -5.77 -6.47
CA HIS A 112 0.94 -4.39 -6.39
C HIS A 112 -0.15 -3.44 -6.84
N THR A 113 -0.05 -2.20 -6.36
CA THR A 113 -0.83 -1.06 -6.85
C THR A 113 0.12 0.02 -7.32
N THR A 114 -0.26 0.71 -8.37
CA THR A 114 0.43 1.90 -8.88
C THR A 114 -0.54 3.07 -8.86
N GLN A 115 -0.12 4.16 -8.25
CA GLN A 115 -0.85 5.42 -8.22
C GLN A 115 -0.01 6.54 -8.83
N VAL A 116 -0.67 7.56 -9.37
CA VAL A 116 -0.02 8.78 -9.84
C VAL A 116 -0.63 9.96 -9.10
N ALA A 117 0.18 10.99 -8.86
CA ALA A 117 -0.32 12.23 -8.32
C ALA A 117 -1.14 12.96 -9.39
N VAL A 118 -2.25 13.55 -8.97
CA VAL A 118 -3.10 14.41 -9.79
C VAL A 118 -3.35 15.68 -9.00
N SER A 119 -3.11 16.83 -9.62
CA SER A 119 -3.43 18.14 -9.02
C SER A 119 -4.93 18.26 -8.82
N ILE A 120 -5.36 18.60 -7.62
CA ILE A 120 -6.80 18.82 -7.34
C ILE A 120 -7.30 20.09 -8.03
N ALA A 121 -6.46 21.14 -8.07
CA ALA A 121 -6.82 22.42 -8.66
C ALA A 121 -7.01 22.33 -10.18
N GLU A 122 -6.06 21.66 -10.86
CA GLU A 122 -6.04 21.58 -12.33
C GLU A 122 -6.74 20.33 -12.88
N GLN A 123 -6.97 19.33 -12.02
CA GLN A 123 -7.44 17.98 -12.42
C GLN A 123 -6.50 17.27 -13.42
N GLU A 124 -5.22 17.65 -13.43
CA GLU A 124 -4.21 17.10 -14.34
C GLU A 124 -3.23 16.19 -13.61
N MET A 125 -2.77 15.15 -14.32
CA MET A 125 -1.76 14.23 -13.83
C MET A 125 -0.42 14.95 -13.69
N CYS A 126 0.23 14.77 -12.54
CA CYS A 126 1.61 15.20 -12.34
C CYS A 126 2.57 14.15 -12.90
N PHE A 127 3.56 14.58 -13.69
CA PHE A 127 4.59 13.67 -14.23
C PHE A 127 5.58 13.17 -13.16
N VAL A 128 5.71 13.93 -12.08
CA VAL A 128 6.58 13.66 -10.93
C VAL A 128 5.74 13.78 -9.68
N SER A 129 6.06 12.97 -8.67
CA SER A 129 5.40 13.05 -7.38
C SER A 129 5.62 14.43 -6.71
N PRO A 130 4.67 14.88 -5.86
CA PRO A 130 4.78 16.15 -5.15
C PRO A 130 6.04 16.21 -4.30
N LYS A 131 6.72 17.36 -4.30
CA LYS A 131 7.96 17.55 -3.54
C LYS A 131 7.83 17.19 -2.06
N LEU A 132 6.70 17.56 -1.41
CA LEU A 132 6.45 17.21 -0.02
C LEU A 132 6.47 15.69 0.23
N PHE A 133 5.94 14.90 -0.71
CA PHE A 133 5.97 13.44 -0.62
C PHE A 133 7.38 12.90 -0.81
N LEU A 134 8.11 13.41 -1.82
CA LEU A 134 9.50 13.03 -2.07
C LEU A 134 10.39 13.29 -0.85
N ASP A 135 10.32 14.51 -0.30
CA ASP A 135 11.11 14.91 0.87
C ASP A 135 10.84 13.99 2.08
N LYS A 136 9.57 13.61 2.30
CA LYS A 136 9.18 12.67 3.37
C LYS A 136 9.72 11.26 3.15
N VAL A 137 9.68 10.74 1.92
CA VAL A 137 10.21 9.41 1.58
C VAL A 137 11.74 9.39 1.68
N GLU A 138 12.41 10.39 1.14
CA GLU A 138 13.87 10.53 1.20
C GLU A 138 14.35 10.65 2.65
N HIS A 139 13.69 11.48 3.45
CA HIS A 139 14.00 11.60 4.88
C HIS A 139 13.86 10.27 5.61
N TRP A 140 12.76 9.53 5.36
CA TRP A 140 12.57 8.19 5.92
C TRP A 140 13.70 7.24 5.50
N HIS A 141 14.04 7.21 4.21
CA HIS A 141 15.09 6.34 3.70
C HIS A 141 16.46 6.59 4.31
N GLN A 142 16.74 7.82 4.75
CA GLN A 142 17.99 8.17 5.41
C GLN A 142 17.98 7.94 6.93
N THR A 143 16.87 8.23 7.60
CA THR A 143 16.82 8.32 9.08
C THR A 143 15.98 7.23 9.75
N GLY A 144 15.01 6.65 9.05
CA GLY A 144 13.99 5.78 9.63
C GLY A 144 12.94 6.52 10.47
N GLU A 145 12.94 7.85 10.45
CA GLU A 145 12.03 8.71 11.21
C GLU A 145 11.07 9.47 10.29
N CYS A 146 9.93 9.92 10.83
CA CYS A 146 8.97 10.72 10.09
C CYS A 146 9.41 12.18 10.06
N LEU A 147 9.45 12.78 8.87
CA LEU A 147 9.62 14.23 8.72
C LEU A 147 8.31 14.94 9.15
N GLN A 148 8.39 15.77 10.20
CA GLN A 148 7.24 16.53 10.73
C GLN A 148 6.78 17.61 9.76
#